data_AF-A0A955A9Y3-F1
#
_entry.id   AF-A0A955A9Y3-F1
#
_cell.length_a   1.000
_cell.length_b   1.000
_cell.length_c   1.000
_cell.angle_alpha   90.00
_cell.angle_beta   90.00
_cell.angle_gamma   90.00
#
_symmetry.space_group_name_H-M   'P 1'
#
loop_
_entity.id
_entity.type
_entity.pdbx_description
1 polymer ?
#
loop_
_entity_poly.entity_id
_entity_poly.type
_entity_poly.pdbx_seq_one_letter_code
_entity_poly.pdbx_strand_id
1 'polypeptide(L)'
;RFDVTSDVEAVLAGIVVNDRRYFDVVERRRLNSLLSEVTLAERGLVDSSTASRLGKMLGANGVYMGKVTNSAWSDQHSTEPRTICARREMKRHKNGNTYEGGCVRWRSTVAKCTTRTAKFEFVPKLVSIETGAIVYSRAHSGEQVAMSCREPDTGASAPISDGAQLLIEAKKEALESFRRDIAPMQTTRTIDVLGATERIRSPQMKERFSNALAFAKEHRLDRACEMWREIALSEHDSPELSHNLGVCLEVTGDLDSALSHYNQADRLLAQPNKSISAALDRVQSDMASRVRLKAQMRR
;
A
#
# COMPACT_ATOMS: atom_id res chain seq x y z
N ARG A 1 -19.21 -9.93 -19.62
CA ARG A 1 -17.93 -10.66 -19.86
C ARG A 1 -16.89 -9.91 -19.03
N PHE A 2 -16.46 -10.45 -17.90
CA PHE A 2 -15.54 -9.75 -16.99
C PHE A 2 -14.17 -9.67 -17.65
N ASP A 3 -13.75 -8.46 -18.03
CA ASP A 3 -12.44 -8.18 -18.61
C ASP A 3 -11.64 -7.33 -17.63
N VAL A 4 -10.33 -7.58 -17.58
CA VAL A 4 -9.34 -6.86 -16.76
C VAL A 4 -8.24 -6.25 -17.63
N THR A 5 -8.31 -6.44 -18.95
CA THR A 5 -7.27 -6.00 -19.89
C THR A 5 -7.00 -4.50 -19.77
N SER A 6 -8.04 -3.66 -19.81
CA SER A 6 -7.89 -2.21 -19.72
C SER A 6 -7.27 -1.76 -18.40
N ASP A 7 -7.57 -2.46 -17.30
CA ASP A 7 -7.02 -2.12 -15.99
C ASP A 7 -5.55 -2.53 -15.87
N VAL A 8 -5.19 -3.69 -16.44
CA VAL A 8 -3.78 -4.11 -16.56
C VAL A 8 -2.99 -3.15 -17.43
N GLU A 9 -3.53 -2.74 -18.59
CA GLU A 9 -2.91 -1.72 -19.44
C GLU A 9 -2.70 -0.40 -18.68
N ALA A 10 -3.71 0.06 -17.94
CA ALA A 10 -3.60 1.26 -17.12
C ALA A 10 -2.55 1.14 -16.00
N VAL A 11 -2.49 -0.02 -15.32
CA VAL A 11 -1.44 -0.29 -14.33
C VAL A 11 -0.06 -0.23 -14.97
N LEU A 12 0.15 -0.89 -16.12
CA LEU A 12 1.43 -0.91 -16.81
C LEU A 12 1.87 0.48 -17.28
N ALA A 13 0.96 1.21 -17.92
CA ALA A 13 1.24 2.53 -18.47
C ALA A 13 1.43 3.61 -17.39
N GLY A 14 0.82 3.42 -16.22
CA GLY A 14 0.88 4.34 -15.08
C GLY A 14 2.11 4.21 -14.20
N ILE A 15 2.98 3.21 -14.42
CA ILE A 15 4.18 3.03 -13.59
C ILE A 15 5.27 4.01 -14.06
N VAL A 16 5.62 4.94 -13.17
CA VAL A 16 6.72 5.89 -13.33
C VAL A 16 7.77 5.65 -12.25
N VAL A 17 9.04 5.55 -12.66
CA VAL A 17 10.20 5.40 -11.78
C VAL A 17 11.25 6.43 -12.21
N ASN A 18 11.70 7.29 -11.30
CA ASN A 18 12.64 8.40 -11.57
C ASN A 18 12.20 9.28 -12.75
N ASP A 19 10.94 9.74 -12.73
CA ASP A 19 10.31 10.60 -13.74
C ASP A 19 10.30 10.02 -15.18
N ARG A 20 10.48 8.70 -15.29
CA ARG A 20 10.41 7.97 -16.57
C ARG A 20 9.40 6.84 -16.47
N ARG A 21 8.68 6.59 -17.56
CA ARG A 21 7.81 5.41 -17.67
C ARG A 21 8.67 4.15 -17.52
N TYR A 22 8.23 3.24 -16.67
CA TYR A 22 8.94 1.98 -16.45
C TYR A 22 8.68 0.97 -17.58
N PHE A 23 7.49 1.01 -18.16
CA PHE A 23 7.11 0.21 -19.33
C PHE A 23 6.65 1.10 -20.49
N ASP A 24 7.05 0.76 -21.72
CA ASP A 24 6.42 1.25 -22.93
C ASP A 24 5.32 0.26 -23.35
N VAL A 25 4.07 0.71 -23.24
CA VAL A 25 2.90 -0.15 -23.43
C VAL A 25 2.30 0.06 -24.83
N VAL A 26 2.15 -1.03 -25.57
CA VAL A 26 1.39 -1.06 -26.83
C VAL A 26 -0.06 -1.43 -26.52
N GLU A 27 -0.98 -0.47 -26.67
CA GLU A 27 -2.41 -0.67 -26.39
C GLU A 27 -3.04 -1.71 -27.32
N ARG A 28 -3.87 -2.60 -26.76
CA ARG A 28 -4.58 -3.63 -27.52
C ARG A 28 -5.49 -3.07 -28.61
N ARG A 29 -6.10 -1.90 -28.41
CA ARG A 29 -7.04 -1.33 -29.41
C ARG A 29 -6.37 -0.98 -30.74
N ARG A 30 -5.09 -0.59 -30.72
CA ARG A 30 -4.29 -0.36 -31.93
C ARG A 30 -3.98 -1.65 -32.70
N LEU A 31 -4.21 -2.82 -32.08
CA LEU A 31 -4.02 -4.14 -32.70
C LEU A 31 -5.20 -4.54 -33.57
N ASN A 32 -6.43 -4.15 -33.18
CA ASN A 32 -7.64 -4.54 -33.91
C ASN A 32 -7.68 -3.93 -35.33
N SER A 33 -7.06 -2.77 -35.56
CA SER A 33 -6.92 -2.17 -36.88
C SER A 33 -5.87 -2.85 -37.77
N LEU A 34 -4.99 -3.68 -37.18
CA LEU A 34 -3.91 -4.38 -37.87
C LEU A 34 -4.20 -5.87 -38.10
N LEU A 35 -5.23 -6.42 -37.44
CA LEU A 35 -5.48 -7.86 -37.36
C LEU A 35 -6.89 -8.18 -37.84
N SER A 36 -7.15 -8.03 -39.14
CA SER A 36 -8.38 -8.51 -39.79
C SER A 36 -8.41 -10.03 -40.00
N GLU A 37 -7.28 -10.74 -39.79
CA GLU A 37 -7.13 -12.17 -40.12
C GLU A 37 -6.96 -13.13 -38.93
N VAL A 38 -6.95 -12.64 -37.69
CA VAL A 38 -6.84 -13.50 -36.50
C VAL A 38 -8.10 -13.32 -35.66
N THR A 39 -8.88 -14.39 -35.48
CA THR A 39 -10.03 -14.45 -34.55
C THR A 39 -9.55 -14.40 -33.09
N LEU A 40 -8.93 -13.27 -32.72
CA LEU A 40 -8.35 -12.96 -31.40
C LEU A 40 -9.40 -12.89 -30.28
N ALA A 41 -10.66 -12.63 -30.63
CA ALA A 41 -11.73 -12.38 -29.67
C ALA A 41 -12.42 -13.66 -29.15
N GLU A 42 -12.26 -14.79 -29.85
CA GLU A 42 -12.97 -16.04 -29.52
C GLU A 42 -12.08 -17.10 -28.89
N ARG A 43 -10.78 -17.09 -29.20
CA ARG A 43 -9.79 -17.96 -28.56
C ARG A 43 -8.84 -17.08 -27.79
N GLY A 44 -9.25 -16.66 -26.59
CA GLY A 44 -8.39 -15.87 -25.70
C GLY A 44 -6.99 -16.48 -25.71
N LEU A 45 -5.99 -15.73 -26.17
CA LEU A 45 -4.66 -16.21 -26.55
C LEU A 45 -4.14 -17.29 -25.59
N VAL A 46 -4.34 -18.57 -25.93
CA VAL A 46 -3.90 -19.70 -25.10
C VAL A 46 -2.48 -20.10 -25.48
N ASP A 47 -2.07 -19.85 -26.73
CA ASP A 47 -0.80 -20.32 -27.27
C ASP A 47 0.27 -19.21 -27.25
N SER A 48 1.37 -19.48 -26.56
CA SER A 48 2.55 -18.62 -26.49
C SER A 48 3.10 -18.32 -27.89
N SER A 49 2.97 -19.24 -28.85
CA SER A 49 3.46 -19.04 -30.21
C SER A 49 2.77 -17.86 -30.93
N THR A 50 1.47 -17.67 -30.70
CA THR A 50 0.69 -16.58 -31.30
C THR A 50 1.08 -15.24 -30.67
N ALA A 51 1.27 -15.23 -29.35
CA ALA A 51 1.74 -14.06 -28.64
C ALA A 51 3.16 -13.65 -29.04
N SER A 52 4.07 -14.62 -29.21
CA SER A 52 5.41 -14.37 -29.75
C SER A 52 5.37 -13.73 -31.14
N ARG A 53 4.51 -14.23 -32.02
CA ARG A 53 4.36 -13.67 -33.37
C ARG A 53 3.84 -12.22 -33.33
N LEU A 54 2.79 -11.97 -32.57
CA LEU A 54 2.20 -10.64 -32.42
C LEU A 54 3.18 -9.67 -31.78
N GLY A 55 3.85 -10.07 -30.70
CA GLY A 55 4.86 -9.21 -30.06
C GLY A 55 6.00 -8.84 -31.00
N LYS A 56 6.47 -9.76 -31.85
CA LYS A 56 7.48 -9.46 -32.89
C LYS A 56 6.99 -8.40 -33.88
N MET A 57 5.75 -8.50 -34.35
CA MET A 57 5.16 -7.53 -35.28
C MET A 57 5.03 -6.12 -34.66
N LEU A 58 4.83 -6.06 -33.34
CA LEU A 58 4.63 -4.81 -32.61
C LEU A 58 5.92 -4.23 -32.03
N GLY A 59 7.06 -4.91 -32.22
CA GLY A 59 8.33 -4.52 -31.60
C GLY A 59 8.34 -4.62 -30.07
N ALA A 60 7.48 -5.46 -29.49
CA ALA A 60 7.40 -5.64 -28.04
C ALA A 60 8.39 -6.72 -27.56
N ASN A 61 8.98 -6.52 -26.39
CA ASN A 61 9.86 -7.51 -25.76
C ASN A 61 9.09 -8.61 -25.00
N GLY A 62 7.86 -8.31 -24.58
CA GLY A 62 7.01 -9.21 -23.82
C GLY A 62 5.53 -8.97 -24.12
N VAL A 63 4.70 -10.01 -23.94
CA VAL A 63 3.23 -9.91 -24.04
C VAL A 63 2.61 -10.44 -22.76
N TYR A 64 1.82 -9.59 -22.09
CA TYR A 64 0.94 -10.01 -21.01
C TYR A 64 -0.35 -10.58 -21.58
N MET A 65 -0.74 -11.75 -21.07
CA MET A 65 -2.01 -12.41 -21.35
C MET A 65 -2.56 -13.02 -20.07
N GLY A 66 -3.84 -13.30 -20.01
CA GLY A 66 -4.43 -13.89 -18.81
C GLY A 66 -5.92 -14.02 -18.89
N LYS A 67 -6.51 -14.54 -17.83
CA LYS A 67 -7.96 -14.62 -17.67
C LYS A 67 -8.36 -14.27 -16.24
N VAL A 68 -9.56 -13.72 -16.11
CA VAL A 68 -10.27 -13.61 -14.85
C VAL A 68 -10.78 -15.01 -14.49
N THR A 69 -10.38 -15.51 -13.32
CA THR A 69 -10.79 -16.82 -12.79
C THR A 69 -11.97 -16.70 -11.82
N ASN A 70 -12.11 -15.55 -11.16
CA ASN A 70 -13.26 -15.23 -10.31
C ASN A 70 -13.62 -13.74 -10.42
N SER A 71 -14.91 -13.43 -10.49
CA SER A 71 -15.45 -12.08 -10.49
C SER A 71 -16.92 -12.15 -10.10
N ALA A 72 -17.16 -12.41 -8.83
CA ALA A 72 -18.50 -12.62 -8.30
C ALA A 72 -18.61 -12.13 -6.85
N TRP A 73 -19.83 -11.79 -6.47
CA TRP A 73 -20.18 -11.57 -5.07
C TRP A 73 -21.34 -12.47 -4.70
N SER A 74 -21.45 -12.79 -3.41
CA SER A 74 -22.52 -13.62 -2.86
C SER A 74 -22.94 -13.12 -1.48
N ASP A 75 -24.22 -13.28 -1.19
CA ASP A 75 -24.77 -13.01 0.14
C ASP A 75 -24.90 -14.32 0.94
N GLN A 76 -24.44 -14.28 2.18
CA GLN A 76 -24.65 -15.31 3.18
C GLN A 76 -25.51 -14.74 4.31
N HIS A 77 -26.57 -15.46 4.66
CA HIS A 77 -27.47 -15.08 5.74
C HIS A 77 -27.09 -15.79 7.05
N SER A 78 -27.12 -15.04 8.14
CA SER A 78 -26.84 -15.54 9.48
C SER A 78 -27.78 -14.88 10.51
N THR A 79 -27.72 -15.37 11.74
CA THR A 79 -28.47 -14.79 12.86
C THR A 79 -27.55 -14.52 14.03
N GLU A 80 -27.69 -13.36 14.66
CA GLU A 80 -26.96 -13.00 15.86
C GLU A 80 -27.90 -12.79 17.05
N PRO A 81 -27.52 -13.20 18.27
CA PRO A 81 -28.33 -12.93 19.44
C PRO A 81 -28.43 -11.42 19.71
N ARG A 82 -29.62 -10.98 20.10
CA ARG A 82 -29.93 -9.61 20.54
C ARG A 82 -30.80 -9.65 21.79
N THR A 83 -30.69 -8.59 22.58
CA THR A 83 -31.53 -8.41 23.77
C THR A 83 -32.27 -7.10 23.62
N ILE A 84 -33.60 -7.18 23.52
CA ILE A 84 -34.45 -6.00 23.31
C ILE A 84 -35.32 -5.74 24.52
N CYS A 85 -35.75 -4.48 24.67
CA CYS A 85 -36.68 -4.13 25.73
C CYS A 85 -38.09 -4.60 25.37
N ALA A 86 -38.63 -5.57 26.11
CA ALA A 86 -39.99 -6.08 25.91
C ALA A 86 -41.06 -5.22 26.59
N ARG A 87 -40.69 -4.46 27.63
CA ARG A 87 -41.59 -3.53 28.32
C ARG A 87 -40.81 -2.38 28.94
N ARG A 88 -41.27 -1.15 28.70
CA ARG A 88 -40.77 0.08 29.35
C ARG A 88 -41.69 0.49 30.49
N GLU A 89 -41.12 1.13 31.50
CA GLU A 89 -41.89 1.78 32.58
C GLU A 89 -42.59 3.02 32.01
N MET A 90 -43.81 3.33 32.48
CA MET A 90 -44.46 4.60 32.17
C MET A 90 -44.31 5.55 33.36
N LYS A 91 -43.67 6.69 33.14
CA LYS A 91 -43.51 7.75 34.14
C LYS A 91 -44.42 8.92 33.83
N ARG A 92 -44.67 9.78 34.81
CA ARG A 92 -45.58 10.93 34.70
C ARG A 92 -44.82 12.23 34.96
N HIS A 93 -44.94 13.19 34.06
CA HIS A 93 -44.47 14.55 34.24
C HIS A 93 -45.35 15.31 35.24
N LYS A 94 -44.81 16.39 35.81
CA LYS A 94 -45.54 17.27 36.75
C LYS A 94 -46.78 17.93 36.13
N ASN A 95 -46.82 18.07 34.80
CA ASN A 95 -47.97 18.59 34.04
C ASN A 95 -49.04 17.52 33.74
N GLY A 96 -48.89 16.29 34.24
CA GLY A 96 -49.85 15.19 34.05
C GLY A 96 -49.58 14.28 32.84
N ASN A 97 -48.73 14.70 31.89
CA ASN A 97 -48.37 13.91 30.70
C ASN A 97 -47.53 12.68 31.08
N THR A 98 -47.69 11.57 30.36
CA THR A 98 -46.88 10.37 30.56
C THR A 98 -45.73 10.31 29.56
N TYR A 99 -44.61 9.69 29.95
CA TYR A 99 -43.45 9.44 29.10
C TYR A 99 -42.84 8.07 29.42
N GLU A 100 -42.14 7.49 28.44
CA GLU A 100 -41.45 6.21 28.62
C GLU A 100 -40.19 6.37 29.48
N GLY A 101 -40.09 5.56 30.52
CA GLY A 101 -38.92 5.41 31.39
C GLY A 101 -38.00 4.28 30.96
N GLY A 102 -37.23 3.75 31.92
CA GLY A 102 -36.28 2.67 31.67
C GLY A 102 -36.95 1.35 31.27
N CYS A 103 -36.15 0.44 30.72
CA CYS A 103 -36.63 -0.91 30.42
C CYS A 103 -36.84 -1.73 31.70
N VAL A 104 -38.02 -2.31 31.86
CA VAL A 104 -38.38 -3.13 33.05
C VAL A 104 -38.38 -4.62 32.76
N ARG A 105 -38.37 -5.03 31.48
CA ARG A 105 -38.28 -6.44 31.08
C ARG A 105 -37.50 -6.57 29.78
N TRP A 106 -36.40 -7.28 29.83
CA TRP A 106 -35.61 -7.65 28.66
C TRP A 106 -36.08 -8.98 28.09
N ARG A 107 -35.96 -9.14 26.77
CA ARG A 107 -36.22 -10.40 26.06
C ARG A 107 -35.10 -10.67 25.07
N SER A 108 -34.58 -11.90 25.10
CA SER A 108 -33.65 -12.38 24.08
C SER A 108 -34.38 -12.66 22.77
N THR A 109 -33.80 -12.22 21.67
CA THR A 109 -34.28 -12.38 20.30
C THR A 109 -33.06 -12.54 19.39
N VAL A 110 -33.27 -12.66 18.08
CA VAL A 110 -32.19 -12.69 17.09
C VAL A 110 -32.31 -11.55 16.09
N ALA A 111 -31.19 -10.94 15.72
CA ALA A 111 -31.09 -10.11 14.52
C ALA A 111 -30.81 -11.00 13.31
N LYS A 112 -31.43 -10.67 12.18
CA LYS A 112 -31.15 -11.32 10.89
C LYS A 112 -30.04 -10.54 10.21
N CYS A 113 -28.93 -11.19 9.92
CA CYS A 113 -27.76 -10.57 9.34
C CYS A 113 -27.53 -11.08 7.92
N THR A 114 -27.02 -10.19 7.07
CA THR A 114 -26.56 -10.51 5.72
C THR A 114 -25.10 -10.10 5.64
N THR A 115 -24.24 -11.08 5.32
CA THR A 115 -22.83 -10.87 4.99
C THR A 115 -22.67 -10.98 3.49
N ARG A 116 -22.16 -9.92 2.86
CA ARG A 116 -21.86 -9.87 1.44
C ARG A 116 -20.36 -9.98 1.25
N THR A 117 -19.94 -10.99 0.50
CA THR A 117 -18.54 -11.19 0.14
C THR A 117 -18.38 -11.03 -1.37
N ALA A 118 -17.47 -10.16 -1.78
CA ALA A 118 -17.08 -9.97 -3.17
C ALA A 118 -15.65 -10.46 -3.37
N LYS A 119 -15.43 -11.32 -4.37
CA LYS A 119 -14.11 -11.85 -4.70
C LYS A 119 -13.80 -11.63 -6.16
N PHE A 120 -12.61 -11.11 -6.41
CA PHE A 120 -12.05 -10.96 -7.75
C PHE A 120 -10.71 -11.68 -7.82
N GLU A 121 -10.47 -12.43 -8.89
CA GLU A 121 -9.22 -13.14 -9.13
C GLU A 121 -8.90 -13.20 -10.62
N PHE A 122 -7.63 -12.99 -10.96
CA PHE A 122 -7.11 -13.15 -12.31
C PHE A 122 -5.69 -13.71 -12.30
N VAL A 123 -5.32 -14.35 -13.41
CA VAL A 123 -3.99 -14.97 -13.58
C VAL A 123 -3.30 -14.36 -14.81
N PRO A 124 -2.45 -13.33 -14.63
CA PRO A 124 -1.59 -12.82 -15.67
C PRO A 124 -0.41 -13.77 -15.95
N LYS A 125 0.02 -13.78 -17.21
CA LYS A 125 1.19 -14.48 -17.73
C LYS A 125 1.98 -13.54 -18.62
N LEU A 126 3.29 -13.44 -18.41
CA LEU A 126 4.20 -12.72 -19.30
C LEU A 126 4.93 -13.72 -20.18
N VAL A 127 4.81 -13.58 -21.48
CA VAL A 127 5.57 -14.35 -22.47
C VAL A 127 6.70 -13.47 -23.00
N SER A 128 7.94 -13.96 -22.91
CA SER A 128 9.09 -13.34 -23.58
C SER A 128 8.98 -13.59 -25.09
N ILE A 129 9.11 -12.53 -25.88
CA ILE A 129 8.99 -12.61 -27.35
C ILE A 129 10.25 -13.19 -27.99
N GLU A 130 11.40 -12.97 -27.35
CA GLU A 130 12.68 -13.51 -27.77
C GLU A 130 12.70 -15.04 -27.64
N THR A 131 12.30 -15.57 -26.48
CA THR A 131 12.40 -17.01 -26.19
C THR A 131 11.10 -17.79 -26.39
N GLY A 132 9.96 -17.11 -26.44
CA GLY A 132 8.63 -17.74 -26.43
C GLY A 132 8.24 -18.37 -25.09
N ALA A 133 9.08 -18.26 -24.06
CA ALA A 133 8.83 -18.84 -22.75
C ALA A 133 7.95 -17.93 -21.88
N ILE A 134 7.16 -18.55 -21.01
CA ILE A 134 6.46 -17.83 -19.93
C ILE A 134 7.49 -17.49 -18.85
N VAL A 135 7.76 -16.20 -18.68
CA VAL A 135 8.75 -15.68 -17.70
C VAL A 135 8.10 -15.25 -16.38
N TYR A 136 6.77 -15.10 -16.37
CA TYR A 136 6.00 -14.77 -15.17
C TYR A 136 4.60 -15.36 -15.28
N SER A 137 4.09 -15.94 -14.18
CA SER A 137 2.71 -16.40 -14.06
C SER A 137 2.34 -16.60 -12.59
N ARG A 138 1.39 -15.83 -12.08
CA ARG A 138 0.89 -15.95 -10.69
C ARG A 138 -0.55 -15.48 -10.60
N ALA A 139 -1.35 -16.12 -9.76
CA ALA A 139 -2.71 -15.67 -9.48
C ALA A 139 -2.70 -14.47 -8.52
N HIS A 140 -3.53 -13.46 -8.80
CA HIS A 140 -3.79 -12.34 -7.91
C HIS A 140 -5.27 -12.27 -7.61
N SER A 141 -5.58 -12.06 -6.34
CA SER A 141 -6.95 -11.96 -5.84
C SER A 141 -7.11 -10.79 -4.89
N GLY A 142 -8.34 -10.31 -4.77
CA GLY A 142 -8.79 -9.44 -3.68
C GLY A 142 -10.15 -9.90 -3.19
N GLU A 143 -10.45 -9.58 -1.93
CA GLU A 143 -11.68 -9.99 -1.27
C GLU A 143 -12.19 -8.86 -0.37
N GLN A 144 -13.46 -8.50 -0.54
CA GLN A 144 -14.11 -7.45 0.23
C GLN A 144 -15.38 -7.99 0.88
N VAL A 145 -15.59 -7.62 2.14
CA VAL A 145 -16.68 -8.12 2.96
C VAL A 145 -17.42 -6.95 3.58
N ALA A 146 -18.75 -6.94 3.44
CA ALA A 146 -19.63 -6.03 4.14
C ALA A 146 -20.68 -6.83 4.89
N MET A 147 -21.10 -6.36 6.07
CA MET A 147 -22.12 -7.03 6.86
C MET A 147 -23.11 -6.00 7.39
N SER A 148 -24.39 -6.37 7.38
CA SER A 148 -25.45 -5.59 8.04
C SER A 148 -26.46 -6.51 8.70
N CYS A 149 -26.93 -6.10 9.87
CA CYS A 149 -27.95 -6.79 10.64
C CYS A 149 -29.22 -5.94 10.70
N ARG A 150 -30.37 -6.61 10.58
CA ARG A 150 -31.67 -6.00 10.79
C ARG A 150 -32.07 -6.14 12.26
N GLU A 151 -32.20 -5.00 12.92
CA GLU A 151 -32.57 -4.90 14.32
C GLU A 151 -34.00 -5.38 14.55
N PRO A 152 -34.23 -6.31 15.50
CA PRO A 152 -35.50 -7.00 15.64
C PRO A 152 -36.62 -6.17 16.29
N ASP A 153 -36.28 -5.08 16.99
CA ASP A 153 -37.25 -4.19 17.66
C ASP A 153 -37.73 -3.05 16.75
N THR A 154 -36.81 -2.45 16.00
CA THR A 154 -37.06 -1.29 15.13
C THR A 154 -37.23 -1.68 13.66
N GLY A 155 -36.75 -2.87 13.28
CA GLY A 155 -36.67 -3.30 11.88
C GLY A 155 -35.60 -2.56 11.07
N ALA A 156 -34.81 -1.69 11.70
CA ALA A 156 -33.77 -0.89 11.06
C ALA A 156 -32.53 -1.72 10.71
N SER A 157 -31.82 -1.36 9.65
CA SER A 157 -30.54 -1.97 9.28
C SER A 157 -29.67 -0.91 8.61
N ALA A 158 -28.37 -0.93 8.88
CA ALA A 158 -27.43 -0.11 8.12
C ALA A 158 -27.44 -0.53 6.64
N PRO A 159 -27.30 0.40 5.67
CA PRO A 159 -27.12 0.03 4.28
C PRO A 159 -25.87 -0.83 4.12
N ILE A 160 -26.00 -1.97 3.44
CA ILE A 160 -24.86 -2.80 3.06
C ILE A 160 -24.29 -2.26 1.75
N SER A 161 -22.96 -2.26 1.61
CA SER A 161 -22.29 -1.85 0.38
C SER A 161 -22.80 -2.66 -0.82
N ASP A 162 -22.95 -1.98 -1.95
CA ASP A 162 -23.35 -2.62 -3.20
C ASP A 162 -22.33 -3.69 -3.64
N GLY A 163 -22.83 -4.82 -4.12
CA GLY A 163 -21.96 -5.94 -4.50
C GLY A 163 -21.04 -5.63 -5.67
N ALA A 164 -21.46 -4.79 -6.62
CA ALA A 164 -20.60 -4.35 -7.71
C ALA A 164 -19.52 -3.38 -7.20
N GLN A 165 -19.84 -2.51 -6.24
CA GLN A 165 -18.86 -1.64 -5.59
C GLN A 165 -17.79 -2.45 -4.83
N LEU A 166 -18.20 -3.44 -4.04
CA LEU A 166 -17.25 -4.33 -3.34
C LEU A 166 -16.38 -5.11 -4.33
N LEU A 167 -16.92 -5.50 -5.50
CA LEU A 167 -16.12 -6.11 -6.57
C LEU A 167 -15.09 -5.16 -7.17
N ILE A 168 -15.41 -3.87 -7.33
CA ILE A 168 -14.45 -2.86 -7.80
C ILE A 168 -13.27 -2.75 -6.82
N GLU A 169 -13.55 -2.75 -5.53
CA GLU A 169 -12.53 -2.68 -4.47
C GLU A 169 -11.68 -3.96 -4.42
N ALA A 170 -12.30 -5.14 -4.48
CA ALA A 170 -11.59 -6.43 -4.59
C ALA A 170 -10.70 -6.50 -5.84
N LYS A 171 -11.17 -5.98 -6.97
CA LYS A 171 -10.38 -5.88 -8.21
C LYS A 171 -9.18 -4.96 -8.04
N LYS A 172 -9.35 -3.81 -7.39
CA LYS A 172 -8.25 -2.88 -7.08
C LYS A 172 -7.17 -3.57 -6.24
N GLU A 173 -7.55 -4.31 -5.21
CA GLU A 173 -6.61 -5.07 -4.38
C GLU A 173 -5.80 -6.10 -5.19
N ALA A 174 -6.46 -6.86 -6.07
CA ALA A 174 -5.80 -7.81 -6.97
C ALA A 174 -4.80 -7.10 -7.91
N LEU A 175 -5.17 -5.95 -8.49
CA LEU A 175 -4.31 -5.16 -9.37
C LEU A 175 -3.11 -4.56 -8.65
N GLU A 176 -3.27 -4.11 -7.39
CA GLU A 176 -2.17 -3.65 -6.56
C GLU A 176 -1.19 -4.79 -6.24
N SER A 177 -1.70 -6.00 -5.99
CA SER A 177 -0.85 -7.19 -5.85
C SER A 177 -0.09 -7.50 -7.13
N PHE A 178 -0.71 -7.34 -8.29
CA PHE A 178 -0.03 -7.53 -9.58
C PHE A 178 1.06 -6.48 -9.81
N ARG A 179 0.75 -5.20 -9.58
CA ARG A 179 1.71 -4.09 -9.68
C ARG A 179 2.99 -4.34 -8.87
N ARG A 180 2.84 -4.87 -7.65
CA ARG A 180 3.96 -5.21 -6.74
C ARG A 180 4.92 -6.24 -7.32
N ASP A 181 4.43 -7.19 -8.09
CA ASP A 181 5.24 -8.28 -8.63
C ASP A 181 6.03 -7.85 -9.86
N ILE A 182 5.54 -6.84 -10.59
CA ILE A 182 6.09 -6.48 -11.90
C ILE A 182 6.89 -5.17 -11.91
N ALA A 183 6.75 -4.33 -10.87
CA ALA A 183 7.40 -3.03 -10.85
C ALA A 183 7.78 -2.53 -9.45
N PRO A 184 8.83 -1.70 -9.34
CA PRO A 184 9.20 -1.05 -8.09
C PRO A 184 8.05 -0.22 -7.48
N MET A 185 8.00 -0.16 -6.14
CA MET A 185 7.08 0.69 -5.40
C MET A 185 7.86 1.81 -4.71
N GLN A 186 7.31 3.02 -4.75
CA GLN A 186 7.70 4.05 -3.79
C GLN A 186 7.01 3.73 -2.46
N THR A 187 7.77 3.77 -1.36
CA THR A 187 7.23 3.66 -0.01
C THR A 187 7.54 4.94 0.73
N THR A 188 6.53 5.54 1.35
CA THR A 188 6.77 6.59 2.33
C THR A 188 7.15 5.91 3.64
N ARG A 189 8.22 6.38 4.29
CA ARG A 189 8.63 5.93 5.62
C ARG A 189 8.76 7.14 6.51
N THR A 190 8.26 7.03 7.73
CA THR A 190 8.54 8.02 8.77
C THR A 190 9.85 7.64 9.44
N ILE A 191 10.79 8.59 9.51
CA ILE A 191 12.07 8.41 10.19
C ILE A 191 12.07 9.34 11.40
N ASP A 192 12.24 8.78 12.58
CA ASP A 192 12.36 9.57 13.80
C ASP A 192 13.73 10.24 13.84
N VAL A 193 13.76 11.54 14.16
CA VAL A 193 14.99 12.27 14.45
C VAL A 193 15.21 12.32 15.96
N LEU A 194 16.45 12.24 16.41
CA LEU A 194 16.80 12.22 17.83
C LEU A 194 17.00 13.63 18.36
N GLY A 195 16.43 13.91 19.54
CA GLY A 195 16.32 15.27 20.08
C GLY A 195 17.24 15.62 21.25
N ALA A 196 17.99 14.66 21.79
CA ALA A 196 18.86 14.88 22.94
C ALA A 196 20.06 15.77 22.56
N THR A 197 20.54 16.57 23.52
CA THR A 197 21.59 17.60 23.31
C THR A 197 22.66 17.61 24.42
N GLU A 198 22.62 16.62 25.32
CA GLU A 198 23.48 16.52 26.50
C GLU A 198 24.97 16.52 26.12
N ARG A 199 25.29 15.91 24.97
CA ARG A 199 26.65 15.75 24.44
C ARG A 199 27.06 16.82 23.43
N ILE A 200 26.25 17.87 23.29
CA ILE A 200 26.60 19.09 22.57
C ILE A 200 27.12 20.08 23.60
N ARG A 201 28.34 20.61 23.45
CA ARG A 201 28.99 21.40 24.50
C ARG A 201 28.53 22.84 24.52
N SER A 202 28.52 23.51 23.36
CA SER A 202 28.18 24.92 23.25
C SER A 202 26.67 25.17 23.43
N PRO A 203 26.25 26.09 24.32
CA PRO A 203 24.84 26.48 24.45
C PRO A 203 24.23 26.98 23.14
N GLN A 204 25.02 27.72 22.35
CA GLN A 204 24.62 28.22 21.03
C GLN A 204 24.34 27.05 20.07
N MET A 205 25.15 25.99 20.14
CA MET A 205 24.96 24.80 19.32
C MET A 205 23.78 23.97 19.79
N LYS A 206 23.48 23.91 21.10
CA LYS A 206 22.25 23.28 21.62
C LYS A 206 21.00 23.99 21.11
N GLU A 207 20.98 25.32 21.16
CA GLU A 207 19.87 26.11 20.63
C GLU A 207 19.71 25.86 19.13
N ARG A 208 20.82 25.88 18.39
CA ARG A 208 20.82 25.58 16.95
C ARG A 208 20.30 24.18 16.64
N PHE A 209 20.67 23.19 17.45
CA PHE A 209 20.18 21.82 17.32
C PHE A 209 18.66 21.75 17.54
N SER A 210 18.16 22.42 18.57
CA SER A 210 16.72 22.53 18.84
C SER A 210 15.96 23.18 17.68
N ASN A 211 16.53 24.24 17.08
CA ASN A 211 15.96 24.88 15.91
C ASN A 211 15.94 23.92 14.70
N ALA A 212 17.01 23.16 14.47
CA ALA A 212 17.04 22.15 13.42
C ALA A 212 15.94 21.08 13.60
N LEU A 213 15.68 20.64 14.83
CA LEU A 213 14.58 19.72 15.14
C LEU A 213 13.21 20.32 14.81
N ALA A 214 13.00 21.62 15.09
CA ALA A 214 11.75 22.30 14.76
C ALA A 214 11.52 22.31 13.23
N PHE A 215 12.55 22.60 12.44
CA PHE A 215 12.47 22.50 10.98
C PHE A 215 12.17 21.06 10.52
N ALA A 216 12.84 20.06 11.09
CA ALA A 216 12.58 18.66 10.74
C ALA A 216 11.12 18.24 11.00
N LYS A 217 10.53 18.69 12.12
CA LYS A 217 9.13 18.42 12.47
C LYS A 217 8.14 19.05 11.49
N GLU A 218 8.47 20.19 10.91
CA GLU A 218 7.69 20.87 9.87
C GLU A 218 8.02 20.36 8.44
N HIS A 219 8.59 19.16 8.32
CA HIS A 219 9.01 18.54 7.05
C HIS A 219 10.05 19.35 6.25
N ARG A 220 10.75 20.29 6.89
CA ARG A 220 11.82 21.13 6.32
C ARG A 220 13.19 20.52 6.59
N LEU A 221 13.36 19.28 6.11
CA LEU A 221 14.59 18.52 6.34
C LEU A 221 15.81 19.16 5.64
N ASP A 222 15.58 19.89 4.54
CA ASP A 222 16.58 20.71 3.85
C ASP A 222 17.34 21.62 4.82
N ARG A 223 16.61 22.42 5.60
CA ARG A 223 17.19 23.37 6.56
C ARG A 223 17.71 22.68 7.81
N ALA A 224 17.03 21.64 8.29
CA ALA A 224 17.50 20.87 9.44
C ALA A 224 18.89 20.27 9.17
N CYS A 225 19.09 19.68 7.98
CA CYS A 225 20.35 19.09 7.57
C CYS A 225 21.49 20.10 7.43
N GLU A 226 21.21 21.29 6.91
CA GLU A 226 22.19 22.39 6.86
C GLU A 226 22.66 22.76 8.28
N MET A 227 21.72 22.94 9.22
CA MET A 227 22.05 23.29 10.60
C MET A 227 22.81 22.18 11.33
N TRP A 228 22.43 20.91 11.18
CA TRP A 228 23.19 19.80 11.78
C TRP A 228 24.61 19.70 11.22
N ARG A 229 24.81 19.93 9.91
CA ARG A 229 26.17 19.95 9.33
C ARG A 229 27.03 21.05 9.93
N GLU A 230 26.46 22.22 10.17
CA GLU A 230 27.18 23.33 10.83
C GLU A 230 27.55 23.01 12.28
N ILE A 231 26.67 22.35 13.03
CA ILE A 231 26.97 21.91 14.41
C ILE A 231 28.14 20.92 14.39
N ALA A 232 28.16 19.99 13.42
CA ALA A 232 29.19 18.98 13.28
C ALA A 232 30.59 19.52 12.92
N LEU A 233 30.72 20.80 12.58
CA LEU A 233 32.04 21.44 12.41
C LEU A 233 32.80 21.57 13.73
N SER A 234 32.10 21.55 14.87
CA SER A 234 32.69 21.78 16.20
C SER A 234 32.28 20.75 17.26
N GLU A 235 31.19 20.04 17.05
CA GLU A 235 30.64 19.04 17.99
C GLU A 235 30.63 17.66 17.32
N HIS A 236 31.42 16.72 17.84
CA HIS A 236 31.64 15.41 17.21
C HIS A 236 31.16 14.23 18.07
N ASP A 237 30.84 14.50 19.33
CA ASP A 237 30.59 13.47 20.35
C ASP A 237 29.11 13.26 20.65
N SER A 238 28.19 13.76 19.83
CA SER A 238 26.74 13.54 20.04
C SER A 238 26.22 12.38 19.16
N PRO A 239 25.74 11.28 19.78
CA PRO A 239 25.06 10.20 19.06
C PRO A 239 23.86 10.70 18.24
N GLU A 240 23.10 11.64 18.79
CA GLU A 240 21.89 12.20 18.18
C GLU A 240 22.23 13.03 16.94
N LEU A 241 23.30 13.83 17.00
CA LEU A 241 23.81 14.56 15.85
C LEU A 241 24.30 13.61 14.76
N SER A 242 25.13 12.61 15.12
CA SER A 242 25.58 11.60 14.16
C SER A 242 24.41 10.85 13.52
N HIS A 243 23.41 10.45 14.30
CA HIS A 243 22.20 9.82 13.79
C HIS A 243 21.45 10.73 12.81
N ASN A 244 21.18 11.98 13.19
CA ASN A 244 20.41 12.90 12.36
C ASN A 244 21.14 13.27 11.05
N LEU A 245 22.47 13.36 11.07
CA LEU A 245 23.29 13.47 9.86
C LEU A 245 23.22 12.23 8.98
N GLY A 246 23.18 11.04 9.59
CA GLY A 246 22.89 9.79 8.88
C GLY A 246 21.56 9.86 8.12
N VAL A 247 20.50 10.39 8.77
CA VAL A 247 19.18 10.59 8.13
C VAL A 247 19.28 11.53 6.92
N CYS A 248 20.03 12.64 7.06
CA CYS A 248 20.24 13.58 5.97
C CYS A 248 20.90 12.93 4.75
N LEU A 249 21.89 12.07 4.97
CA LEU A 249 22.61 11.37 3.91
C LEU A 249 21.75 10.27 3.27
N GLU A 250 21.00 9.53 4.09
CA GLU A 250 20.06 8.50 3.68
C GLU A 250 19.03 9.06 2.71
N VAL A 251 18.44 10.22 3.03
CA VAL A 251 17.44 10.89 2.17
C VAL A 251 18.03 11.35 0.83
N THR A 252 19.30 11.73 0.79
CA THR A 252 20.00 12.08 -0.47
C THR A 252 20.50 10.86 -1.25
N GLY A 253 20.33 9.64 -0.72
CA GLY A 253 20.73 8.39 -1.36
C GLY A 253 22.21 8.02 -1.17
N ASP A 254 22.96 8.78 -0.38
CA ASP A 254 24.32 8.46 0.03
C ASP A 254 24.29 7.49 1.23
N LEU A 255 23.86 6.26 0.93
CA LEU A 255 23.64 5.21 1.92
C LEU A 255 24.93 4.76 2.61
N ASP A 256 26.06 4.85 1.92
CA ASP A 256 27.36 4.44 2.44
C ASP A 256 27.84 5.42 3.53
N SER A 257 27.74 6.73 3.27
CA SER A 257 28.02 7.75 4.29
C SER A 257 27.00 7.71 5.43
N ALA A 258 25.70 7.48 5.13
CA ALA A 258 24.67 7.34 6.14
C ALA A 258 24.98 6.19 7.12
N LEU A 259 25.37 5.03 6.62
CA LEU A 259 25.78 3.88 7.43
C LEU A 259 26.99 4.22 8.33
N SER A 260 27.98 4.95 7.82
CA SER A 260 29.12 5.41 8.62
C SER A 260 28.68 6.28 9.81
N HIS A 261 27.76 7.22 9.58
CA HIS A 261 27.20 8.09 10.61
C HIS A 261 26.36 7.33 11.64
N TYR A 262 25.53 6.37 11.21
CA TYR A 262 24.78 5.53 12.15
C TYR A 262 25.70 4.64 13.00
N ASN A 263 26.76 4.08 12.42
CA ASN A 263 27.78 3.34 13.18
C ASN A 263 28.56 4.24 14.14
N GLN A 264 28.79 5.51 13.79
CA GLN A 264 29.35 6.48 14.72
C GLN A 264 28.40 6.73 15.89
N ALA A 265 27.11 6.96 15.63
CA ALA A 265 26.12 7.15 16.67
C ALA A 265 26.06 5.96 17.63
N ASP A 266 26.05 4.74 17.09
CA ASP A 266 26.03 3.49 17.86
C ASP A 266 27.28 3.33 18.74
N ARG A 267 28.49 3.58 18.18
CA ARG A 267 29.76 3.54 18.93
C ARG A 267 29.84 4.51 20.09
N LEU A 268 29.12 5.63 20.00
CA LEU A 268 29.11 6.63 21.06
C LEU A 268 28.20 6.22 22.24
N LEU A 269 27.32 5.23 22.09
CA LEU A 269 26.39 4.80 23.13
C LEU A 269 26.96 3.67 24.01
N ALA A 270 26.57 3.68 25.28
CA ALA A 270 26.89 2.59 26.22
C ALA A 270 25.87 1.43 26.15
N GLN A 271 24.67 1.69 25.64
CA GLN A 271 23.59 0.73 25.49
C GLN A 271 22.88 0.94 24.15
N PRO A 272 22.29 -0.11 23.55
CA PRO A 272 21.57 0.01 22.30
C PRO A 272 20.44 1.03 22.38
N ASN A 273 20.29 1.84 21.33
CA ASN A 273 19.17 2.76 21.17
C ASN A 273 18.28 2.27 20.02
N LYS A 274 16.98 2.10 20.30
CA LYS A 274 16.00 1.57 19.34
C LYS A 274 16.00 2.31 18.00
N SER A 275 16.07 3.64 18.00
CA SER A 275 16.03 4.44 16.76
C SER A 275 17.30 4.27 15.94
N ILE A 276 18.47 4.20 16.59
CA ILE A 276 19.75 3.96 15.91
C ILE A 276 19.82 2.53 15.36
N SER A 277 19.40 1.52 16.13
CA SER A 277 19.32 0.14 15.63
C SER A 277 18.37 0.04 14.42
N ALA A 278 17.19 0.67 14.50
CA ALA A 278 16.26 0.72 13.38
C ALA A 278 16.83 1.46 12.16
N ALA A 279 17.66 2.48 12.36
CA ALA A 279 18.34 3.19 11.27
C ALA A 279 19.43 2.33 10.59
N LEU A 280 20.20 1.58 11.38
CA LEU A 280 21.20 0.63 10.87
C LEU A 280 20.55 -0.48 10.03
N ASP A 281 19.49 -1.10 10.54
CA ASP A 281 18.75 -2.13 9.81
C ASP A 281 18.16 -1.56 8.50
N ARG A 282 17.60 -0.35 8.58
CA ARG A 282 16.98 0.33 7.44
C ARG A 282 18.01 0.64 6.35
N VAL A 283 19.12 1.30 6.67
CA VAL A 283 20.13 1.68 5.68
C VAL A 283 20.73 0.45 5.01
N GLN A 284 20.97 -0.64 5.75
CA GLN A 284 21.48 -1.90 5.20
C GLN A 284 20.47 -2.55 4.25
N SER A 285 19.19 -2.57 4.62
CA SER A 285 18.11 -3.04 3.74
C SER A 285 18.02 -2.20 2.46
N ASP A 286 18.17 -0.89 2.57
CA ASP A 286 18.07 0.03 1.43
C ASP A 286 19.30 -0.11 0.50
N MET A 287 20.50 -0.34 1.05
CA MET A 287 21.69 -0.69 0.27
C MET A 287 21.50 -2.01 -0.50
N ALA A 288 20.98 -3.05 0.15
CA ALA A 288 20.70 -4.34 -0.49
C ALA A 288 19.62 -4.20 -1.58
N SER A 289 18.60 -3.37 -1.34
CA SER A 289 17.54 -3.07 -2.30
C SER A 289 18.08 -2.29 -3.51
N ARG A 290 18.98 -1.32 -3.30
CA ARG A 290 19.68 -0.58 -4.36
C ARG A 290 20.48 -1.51 -5.27
N VAL A 291 21.17 -2.51 -4.70
CA VAL A 291 21.91 -3.52 -5.48
C VAL A 291 20.95 -4.36 -6.33
N ARG A 292 19.86 -4.87 -5.73
CA ARG A 292 18.83 -5.66 -6.44
C ARG A 292 18.20 -4.87 -7.58
N LEU A 293 17.83 -3.61 -7.34
CA LEU A 293 17.23 -2.74 -8.36
C LEU A 293 18.19 -2.48 -9.52
N LYS A 294 19.47 -2.16 -9.25
CA LYS A 294 20.47 -1.98 -10.31
C LYS A 294 20.67 -3.25 -11.15
N ALA A 295 20.60 -4.43 -10.54
CA ALA A 295 20.66 -5.70 -11.27
C ALA A 295 19.43 -5.93 -12.15
N GLN A 296 18.23 -5.52 -11.69
CA GLN A 296 16.98 -5.61 -12.46
C GLN A 296 16.94 -4.62 -13.62
N MET A 297 17.44 -3.40 -13.44
CA MET A 297 17.44 -2.35 -14.49
C MET A 297 18.49 -2.56 -15.59
N ARG A 298 19.44 -3.48 -15.41
CA ARG A 298 20.47 -3.84 -16.41
C ARG A 298 20.01 -4.94 -17.38
N ARG A 299 18.82 -5.51 -17.17
CA ARG A 299 18.19 -6.50 -18.04
C ARG A 299 17.19 -5.81 -18.96
#